data_AF-A0A559PI37-F1
#
_entry.id   AF-A0A559PI37-F1
#
_cell.length_a   1.000
_cell.length_b   1.000
_cell.length_c   1.000
_cell.angle_alpha   90.00
_cell.angle_beta   90.00
_cell.angle_gamma   90.00
#
_symmetry.space_group_name_H-M   'P 1'
#
loop_
_entity.id
_entity.type
_entity.pdbx_description
1 polymer ?
#
loop_
_entity_poly.entity_id
_entity_poly.type
_entity_poly.pdbx_seq_one_letter_code
_entity_poly.pdbx_strand_id
1 'polypeptide(L)'
;MNLAKLTFVFFVGLFAPFIVSSCNNNDDAMSPTNQVVDVDQETIDEVKTNVQSGTWRITKFMEDDVDETDRFTGFSLIFDANGTLTASDGTETFMGTWSITDSDSSDDDSNDDDLDFNINFNLTNDFEDLNDDWNFVSRSATKVELTDISDGNGGIDFLTFEKN
;
A
#
# COMPACT_ATOMS: atom_id res chain seq x y z
N MET A 1 -6.25 27.80 62.50
CA MET A 1 -5.41 28.90 63.03
C MET A 1 -4.25 29.13 62.07
N ASN A 2 -4.17 30.36 61.55
CA ASN A 2 -3.05 31.05 60.91
C ASN A 2 -2.28 30.41 59.74
N LEU A 3 -2.77 30.78 58.54
CA LEU A 3 -2.09 31.65 57.56
C LEU A 3 -0.62 32.01 57.86
N ALA A 4 0.28 31.60 56.97
CA ALA A 4 1.54 32.30 56.71
C ALA A 4 1.53 32.77 55.25
N LYS A 5 1.52 34.10 55.08
CA LYS A 5 1.66 34.79 53.81
C LYS A 5 3.10 34.61 53.32
N LEU A 6 3.28 34.18 52.07
CA LEU A 6 4.56 34.31 51.39
C LEU A 6 4.37 35.19 50.16
N THR A 7 4.73 36.47 50.32
CA THR A 7 4.87 37.43 49.24
C THR A 7 6.11 37.02 48.42
N PHE A 8 5.96 36.83 47.11
CA PHE A 8 7.12 36.81 46.22
C PHE A 8 6.94 37.78 45.06
N VAL A 9 8.04 38.48 44.79
CA VAL A 9 8.22 39.69 44.02
C VAL A 9 7.99 39.44 42.53
N PHE A 10 7.31 40.37 41.85
CA PHE A 10 7.25 40.47 40.39
C PHE A 10 8.66 40.71 39.84
N PHE A 11 9.23 39.74 39.12
CA PHE A 11 10.35 39.99 38.22
C PHE A 11 9.80 40.14 36.81
N VAL A 12 9.80 41.38 36.33
CA VAL A 12 9.59 41.72 34.92
C VAL A 12 10.81 41.22 34.14
N GLY A 13 10.71 40.01 33.61
CA GLY A 13 11.69 39.43 32.70
C GLY A 13 11.46 39.95 31.29
N LEU A 14 12.39 40.77 30.82
CA LEU A 14 12.50 41.31 29.46
C LEU A 14 12.41 40.18 28.42
N PHE A 15 11.32 40.15 27.64
CA PHE A 15 11.14 39.22 26.53
C PHE A 15 12.12 39.60 25.41
N ALA A 16 13.22 38.86 25.28
CA ALA A 16 14.11 38.93 24.12
C ALA A 16 13.53 38.03 23.01
N PRO A 17 13.25 38.54 21.80
CA PRO A 17 12.79 37.69 20.71
C PRO A 17 13.93 36.80 20.23
N PHE A 18 13.69 35.48 20.24
CA PHE A 18 14.48 34.51 19.50
C PHE A 18 14.31 34.78 18.00
N ILE A 19 15.41 35.17 17.34
CA ILE A 19 15.47 35.30 15.89
C ILE A 19 15.63 33.89 15.34
N VAL A 20 14.56 33.30 14.81
CA VAL A 20 14.69 32.10 13.97
C VAL A 20 15.38 32.52 12.68
N SER A 21 16.51 31.89 12.39
CA SER A 21 17.19 32.00 11.11
C SER A 21 16.29 31.36 10.05
N SER A 22 15.66 32.21 9.24
CA SER A 22 15.03 31.80 7.98
C SER A 22 16.15 31.55 6.99
N CYS A 23 16.44 30.28 6.70
CA CYS A 23 17.28 29.92 5.56
C CYS A 23 16.47 30.19 4.28
N ASN A 24 16.75 31.36 3.69
CA ASN A 24 16.27 31.77 2.39
C ASN A 24 17.15 31.13 1.32
N ASN A 25 16.75 29.96 0.82
CA ASN A 25 17.21 29.49 -0.49
C ASN A 25 16.08 29.78 -1.47
N ASN A 26 16.10 30.97 -2.05
CA ASN A 26 15.39 31.24 -3.29
C ASN A 26 16.35 30.91 -4.42
N ASP A 27 15.93 29.99 -5.30
CA ASP A 27 16.25 29.78 -6.73
C ASP A 27 15.52 28.44 -7.04
N ASP A 28 14.27 28.41 -7.49
CA ASP A 28 13.89 28.67 -8.88
C ASP A 28 12.48 29.29 -9.01
N ALA A 29 12.37 30.22 -9.95
CA ALA A 29 11.11 30.79 -10.38
C ALA A 29 10.24 29.70 -11.04
N MET A 30 9.08 29.40 -10.45
CA MET A 30 8.09 28.55 -11.10
C MET A 30 7.47 29.31 -12.27
N SER A 31 7.92 28.96 -13.48
CA SER A 31 7.23 29.24 -14.74
C SER A 31 6.12 28.19 -14.95
N PRO A 32 4.96 28.55 -15.54
CA PRO A 32 3.74 27.75 -15.43
C PRO A 32 3.74 26.54 -16.37
N THR A 33 3.01 25.50 -15.94
CA THR A 33 2.67 24.25 -16.64
C THR A 33 3.84 23.34 -17.03
N ASN A 34 4.35 22.59 -16.05
CA ASN A 34 4.78 21.20 -16.24
C ASN A 34 4.56 20.51 -14.89
N GLN A 35 3.42 19.83 -14.74
CA GLN A 35 3.21 18.92 -13.62
C GLN A 35 4.30 17.86 -13.77
N VAL A 36 5.24 17.80 -12.82
CA VAL A 36 6.11 16.62 -12.69
C VAL A 36 5.15 15.52 -12.29
N VAL A 37 4.75 14.72 -13.27
CA VAL A 37 3.98 13.53 -13.01
C VAL A 37 4.98 12.50 -12.57
N ASP A 38 4.82 12.07 -11.33
CA ASP A 38 5.53 10.93 -10.80
C ASP A 38 5.07 9.69 -11.58
N VAL A 39 5.99 9.07 -12.33
CA VAL A 39 5.67 7.96 -13.24
C VAL A 39 5.04 6.81 -12.46
N ASP A 40 5.48 6.61 -11.22
CA ASP A 40 5.01 5.55 -10.34
C ASP A 40 3.56 5.82 -9.90
N GLN A 41 3.18 7.08 -9.71
CA GLN A 41 1.80 7.44 -9.39
C GLN A 41 0.83 7.20 -10.56
N GLU A 42 1.23 7.49 -11.81
CA GLU A 42 0.42 7.16 -13.00
C GLU A 42 0.22 5.65 -13.12
N THR A 43 1.28 4.89 -12.89
CA THR A 43 1.27 3.43 -12.92
C THR A 43 0.37 2.84 -11.82
N ILE A 44 0.48 3.35 -10.58
CA ILE A 44 -0.40 2.97 -9.46
C ILE A 44 -1.87 3.22 -9.83
N ASP A 45 -2.18 4.37 -10.44
CA ASP A 45 -3.52 4.73 -10.84
C ASP A 45 -4.05 3.83 -11.97
N GLU A 46 -3.20 3.42 -12.91
CA GLU A 46 -3.53 2.43 -13.93
C GLU A 46 -3.88 1.07 -13.31
N VAL A 47 -3.02 0.56 -12.42
CA VAL A 47 -3.24 -0.74 -11.76
C VAL A 47 -4.55 -0.71 -10.98
N LYS A 48 -4.77 0.34 -10.17
CA LYS A 48 -6.02 0.53 -9.42
C LYS A 48 -7.22 0.55 -10.35
N THR A 49 -7.17 1.31 -11.45
CA THR A 49 -8.24 1.37 -12.45
C THR A 49 -8.55 0.00 -13.05
N ASN A 50 -7.51 -0.78 -13.36
CA ASN A 50 -7.65 -2.11 -13.93
C ASN A 50 -8.32 -3.09 -12.94
N VAL A 51 -7.82 -3.19 -11.71
CA VAL A 51 -8.33 -4.17 -10.73
C VAL A 51 -9.68 -3.78 -10.14
N GLN A 52 -9.97 -2.49 -9.99
CA GLN A 52 -11.29 -1.99 -9.55
C GLN A 52 -12.38 -2.17 -10.61
N SER A 53 -11.99 -2.45 -11.85
CA SER A 53 -12.94 -2.72 -12.93
C SER A 53 -13.32 -4.20 -12.94
N GLY A 54 -14.57 -4.50 -12.60
CA GLY A 54 -15.16 -5.83 -12.75
C GLY A 54 -14.91 -6.76 -11.56
N THR A 55 -14.99 -8.06 -11.82
CA THR A 55 -14.71 -9.10 -10.82
C THR A 55 -13.56 -9.96 -11.32
N TRP A 56 -12.80 -10.50 -10.39
CA TRP A 56 -11.61 -11.30 -10.66
C TRP A 56 -11.76 -12.68 -10.03
N ARG A 57 -10.91 -13.62 -10.43
CA ARG A 57 -10.76 -14.94 -9.80
C ARG A 57 -9.28 -15.26 -9.64
N ILE A 58 -8.95 -16.02 -8.61
CA ILE A 58 -7.62 -16.62 -8.47
C ILE A 58 -7.53 -17.78 -9.46
N THR A 59 -6.47 -17.80 -10.26
CA THR A 59 -6.20 -18.84 -11.26
C THR A 59 -4.87 -19.57 -11.03
N LYS A 60 -4.08 -19.08 -10.08
CA LYS A 60 -2.88 -19.71 -9.57
C LYS A 60 -2.63 -19.22 -8.15
N PHE A 61 -2.39 -20.14 -7.23
CA PHE A 61 -1.76 -19.88 -5.94
C PHE A 61 -0.78 -21.01 -5.64
N MET A 62 0.51 -20.69 -5.67
CA MET A 62 1.60 -21.60 -5.30
C MET A 62 2.21 -21.09 -4.00
N GLU A 63 2.27 -21.96 -2.99
CA GLU A 63 2.91 -21.71 -1.69
C GLU A 63 4.00 -22.74 -1.50
N ASP A 64 5.27 -22.32 -1.39
CA ASP A 64 6.43 -23.21 -1.19
C ASP A 64 6.47 -24.40 -2.20
N ASP A 65 6.30 -24.11 -3.50
CA ASP A 65 6.19 -25.08 -4.61
C ASP A 65 4.96 -26.02 -4.56
N VAL A 66 3.99 -25.79 -3.68
CA VAL A 66 2.72 -26.54 -3.59
C VAL A 66 1.60 -25.75 -4.27
N ASP A 67 0.89 -26.39 -5.19
CA ASP A 67 -0.29 -25.79 -5.84
C ASP A 67 -1.51 -25.91 -4.91
N GLU A 68 -1.94 -24.77 -4.37
CA GLU A 68 -3.07 -24.64 -3.46
C GLU A 68 -4.24 -23.87 -4.13
N THR A 69 -4.20 -23.69 -5.45
CA THR A 69 -5.20 -22.94 -6.24
C THR A 69 -6.63 -23.43 -6.01
N ASP A 70 -6.81 -24.73 -5.82
CA ASP A 70 -8.12 -25.35 -5.63
C ASP A 70 -8.87 -24.80 -4.40
N ARG A 71 -8.17 -24.30 -3.37
CA ARG A 71 -8.78 -23.68 -2.17
C ARG A 71 -9.63 -22.45 -2.48
N PHE A 72 -9.31 -21.75 -3.57
CA PHE A 72 -9.97 -20.49 -3.95
C PHE A 72 -10.97 -20.65 -5.10
N THR A 73 -11.17 -21.89 -5.59
CA THR A 73 -12.06 -22.15 -6.72
C THR A 73 -13.49 -21.75 -6.40
N GLY A 74 -14.11 -20.98 -7.30
CA GLY A 74 -15.50 -20.54 -7.17
C GLY A 74 -15.66 -19.15 -6.54
N PHE A 75 -14.63 -18.61 -5.89
CA PHE A 75 -14.66 -17.25 -5.38
C PHE A 75 -14.46 -16.21 -6.49
N SER A 76 -15.27 -15.17 -6.46
CA SER A 76 -15.08 -13.93 -7.19
C SER A 76 -14.55 -12.84 -6.26
N LEU A 77 -13.53 -12.12 -6.70
CA LEU A 77 -12.88 -11.03 -5.98
C LEU A 77 -13.34 -9.67 -6.54
N ILE A 78 -13.58 -8.72 -5.64
CA ILE A 78 -13.88 -7.32 -5.94
C ILE A 78 -12.91 -6.44 -5.16
N PHE A 79 -12.17 -5.60 -5.87
CA PHE A 79 -11.23 -4.63 -5.33
C PHE A 79 -11.91 -3.26 -5.29
N ASP A 80 -12.43 -2.85 -4.14
CA ASP A 80 -13.15 -1.59 -4.00
C ASP A 80 -12.21 -0.39 -3.84
N ALA A 81 -12.62 0.78 -4.34
CA ALA A 81 -11.81 2.01 -4.30
C ALA A 81 -11.51 2.53 -2.88
N ASN A 82 -12.23 2.06 -1.86
CA ASN A 82 -11.95 2.37 -0.47
C ASN A 82 -10.88 1.46 0.17
N GLY A 83 -10.25 0.58 -0.61
CA GLY A 83 -9.27 -0.40 -0.16
C GLY A 83 -9.87 -1.69 0.40
N THR A 84 -11.18 -1.93 0.26
CA THR A 84 -11.80 -3.21 0.67
C THR A 84 -11.60 -4.26 -0.41
N LEU A 85 -11.17 -5.46 -0.03
CA LEU A 85 -11.13 -6.63 -0.89
C LEU A 85 -12.23 -7.60 -0.47
N THR A 86 -13.19 -7.86 -1.35
CA THR A 86 -14.29 -8.80 -1.08
C THR A 86 -14.08 -10.06 -1.92
N ALA A 87 -14.04 -11.22 -1.27
CA ALA A 87 -14.09 -12.52 -1.93
C ALA A 87 -15.41 -13.23 -1.61
N SER A 88 -16.16 -13.67 -2.64
CA SER A 88 -17.41 -14.42 -2.43
C SER A 88 -17.66 -15.47 -3.52
N ASP A 89 -18.15 -16.63 -3.12
CA ASP A 89 -18.66 -17.71 -3.98
C ASP A 89 -20.21 -17.72 -4.10
N GLY A 90 -20.87 -16.69 -3.54
CA GLY A 90 -22.32 -16.57 -3.44
C GLY A 90 -22.95 -17.21 -2.20
N THR A 91 -22.18 -18.00 -1.43
CA THR A 91 -22.62 -18.59 -0.15
C THR A 91 -21.85 -17.97 1.01
N GLU A 92 -20.53 -17.92 0.89
CA GLU A 92 -19.61 -17.32 1.85
C GLU A 92 -19.11 -15.97 1.32
N THR A 93 -18.69 -15.11 2.24
CA THR A 93 -18.10 -13.81 1.92
C THR A 93 -17.02 -13.49 2.92
N PHE A 94 -15.82 -13.24 2.42
CA PHE A 94 -14.65 -12.85 3.18
C PHE A 94 -14.24 -11.45 2.78
N MET A 95 -13.95 -10.61 3.76
CA MET A 95 -13.51 -9.23 3.54
C MET A 95 -12.11 -9.06 4.09
N GLY A 96 -11.26 -8.47 3.27
CA GLY A 96 -9.92 -8.03 3.61
C GLY A 96 -9.70 -6.61 3.12
N THR A 97 -8.42 -6.24 3.05
CA THR A 97 -7.94 -4.97 2.53
C THR A 97 -6.96 -5.19 1.40
N TRP A 98 -6.87 -4.23 0.50
CA TRP A 98 -5.85 -4.20 -0.54
C TRP A 98 -5.32 -2.78 -0.76
N SER A 99 -4.08 -2.67 -1.21
CA SER A 99 -3.48 -1.41 -1.66
C SER A 99 -2.33 -1.65 -2.64
N ILE A 100 -2.04 -0.64 -3.46
CA ILE A 100 -0.77 -0.58 -4.20
C ILE A 100 0.10 0.48 -3.52
N THR A 101 1.32 0.09 -3.15
CA THR A 101 2.34 0.97 -2.58
C THR A 101 3.56 1.03 -3.49
N ASP A 102 4.30 2.10 -3.36
CA ASP A 102 5.63 2.27 -3.95
C ASP A 102 6.64 2.06 -2.83
N SER A 103 7.48 1.04 -2.94
CA SER A 103 8.51 0.69 -1.98
C SER A 103 9.81 1.43 -2.32
N ASP A 104 9.76 2.78 -2.34
CA ASP A 104 10.86 3.72 -2.56
C ASP A 104 12.26 3.07 -2.48
N SER A 105 12.75 2.50 -3.59
CA SER A 105 14.17 2.24 -3.71
C SER A 105 14.78 3.61 -4.02
N SER A 106 15.74 4.06 -3.22
CA SER A 106 16.34 5.40 -3.35
C SER A 106 17.14 5.63 -4.65
N ASP A 107 16.96 4.76 -5.64
CA ASP A 107 17.56 4.81 -6.95
C ASP A 107 16.46 5.35 -7.89
N ASP A 108 16.70 6.52 -8.50
CA ASP A 108 15.74 7.31 -9.31
C ASP A 108 15.22 6.61 -10.61
N ASP A 109 15.16 5.29 -10.64
CA ASP A 109 14.67 4.49 -11.76
C ASP A 109 13.18 4.20 -11.56
N SER A 110 12.33 5.04 -12.16
CA SER A 110 10.86 4.94 -12.17
C SER A 110 10.35 3.71 -12.94
N ASN A 111 10.68 2.53 -12.46
CA ASN A 111 10.30 1.26 -13.06
C ASN A 111 9.23 0.57 -12.20
N ASP A 112 8.37 -0.17 -12.88
CA ASP A 112 7.30 -1.00 -12.33
C ASP A 112 7.74 -1.98 -11.22
N ASP A 113 9.05 -2.18 -11.05
CA ASP A 113 9.72 -3.12 -10.14
C ASP A 113 9.61 -2.69 -8.67
N ASP A 114 9.33 -1.41 -8.39
CA ASP A 114 9.24 -0.86 -7.01
C ASP A 114 7.80 -0.85 -6.46
N LEU A 115 6.81 -1.41 -7.18
CA LEU A 115 5.43 -1.45 -6.70
C LEU A 115 5.07 -2.75 -6.00
N ASP A 116 4.38 -2.65 -4.86
CA ASP A 116 3.81 -3.80 -4.14
C ASP A 116 2.29 -3.86 -4.27
N PHE A 117 1.77 -5.07 -4.46
CA PHE A 117 0.36 -5.40 -4.33
C PHE A 117 0.11 -5.98 -2.93
N ASN A 118 -0.37 -5.12 -2.03
CA ASN A 118 -0.65 -5.52 -0.66
C ASN A 118 -2.02 -6.18 -0.54
N ILE A 119 -2.08 -7.33 0.13
CA ILE A 119 -3.32 -8.04 0.48
C ILE A 119 -3.30 -8.35 1.97
N ASN A 120 -4.43 -8.14 2.64
CA ASN A 120 -4.57 -8.54 4.03
C ASN A 120 -6.02 -8.91 4.40
N PHE A 121 -6.24 -10.17 4.72
CA PHE A 121 -7.40 -10.75 5.34
C PHE A 121 -7.10 -11.06 6.80
N ASN A 122 -7.74 -10.33 7.72
CA ASN A 122 -7.66 -10.61 9.17
C ASN A 122 -8.59 -11.78 9.54
N LEU A 123 -8.30 -12.95 8.99
CA LEU A 123 -9.07 -14.20 9.10
C LEU A 123 -8.18 -15.32 9.65
N THR A 124 -8.74 -16.54 9.77
CA THR A 124 -8.03 -17.75 10.23
C THR A 124 -8.45 -18.95 9.38
N ASN A 125 -8.60 -18.69 8.09
CA ASN A 125 -9.00 -19.63 7.03
C ASN A 125 -8.07 -19.44 5.84
N ASP A 126 -8.26 -20.22 4.77
CA ASP A 126 -7.41 -20.23 3.58
C ASP A 126 -7.12 -18.85 2.94
N PHE A 127 -7.93 -17.81 3.21
CA PHE A 127 -7.65 -16.45 2.73
C PHE A 127 -6.54 -15.74 3.50
N GLU A 128 -6.15 -16.22 4.69
CA GLU A 128 -4.98 -15.70 5.42
C GLU A 128 -3.66 -16.00 4.70
N ASP A 129 -3.62 -17.09 3.92
CA ASP A 129 -2.45 -17.50 3.12
C ASP A 129 -2.17 -16.52 1.95
N LEU A 130 -3.12 -15.64 1.61
CA LEU A 130 -2.93 -14.61 0.58
C LEU A 130 -2.29 -13.32 1.11
N ASN A 131 -2.07 -13.23 2.42
CA ASN A 131 -1.62 -12.00 3.07
C ASN A 131 -0.14 -11.74 2.80
N ASP A 132 0.14 -10.71 2.00
CA ASP A 132 1.52 -10.31 1.70
C ASP A 132 1.62 -8.92 1.07
N ASP A 133 2.84 -8.41 0.95
CA ASP A 133 3.25 -7.28 0.09
C ASP A 133 3.83 -7.78 -1.25
N TRP A 134 2.96 -8.43 -2.04
CA TRP A 134 3.35 -9.13 -3.26
C TRP A 134 4.05 -8.25 -4.31
N ASN A 135 5.15 -8.74 -4.88
CA ASN A 135 5.84 -8.11 -6.00
C ASN A 135 5.13 -8.42 -7.34
N PHE A 136 5.11 -7.46 -8.27
CA PHE A 136 4.57 -7.72 -9.61
C PHE A 136 5.54 -8.53 -10.48
N VAL A 137 5.01 -9.59 -11.10
CA VAL A 137 5.67 -10.28 -12.23
C VAL A 137 5.16 -9.71 -13.55
N SER A 138 3.85 -9.50 -13.67
CA SER A 138 3.23 -8.88 -14.83
C SER A 138 1.84 -8.32 -14.49
N ARG A 139 1.38 -7.32 -15.24
CA ARG A 139 0.03 -6.77 -15.09
C ARG A 139 -0.55 -6.28 -16.40
N SER A 140 -1.86 -6.42 -16.51
CA SER A 140 -2.66 -5.98 -17.65
C SER A 140 -4.10 -5.72 -17.20
N ALA A 141 -4.92 -5.18 -18.09
CA ALA A 141 -6.35 -4.95 -17.82
C ALA A 141 -7.17 -6.22 -17.49
N THR A 142 -6.62 -7.42 -17.73
CA THR A 142 -7.33 -8.69 -17.59
C THR A 142 -6.59 -9.76 -16.79
N LYS A 143 -5.31 -9.54 -16.45
CA LYS A 143 -4.47 -10.50 -15.74
C LYS A 143 -3.43 -9.77 -14.90
N VAL A 144 -3.25 -10.21 -13.66
CA VAL A 144 -2.21 -9.76 -12.73
C VAL A 144 -1.47 -10.99 -12.23
N GLU A 145 -0.16 -11.00 -12.38
CA GLU A 145 0.74 -12.06 -11.92
C GLU A 145 1.69 -11.47 -10.88
N LEU A 146 1.78 -12.13 -9.74
CA LEU A 146 2.47 -11.68 -8.55
C LEU A 146 3.41 -12.77 -8.02
N THR A 147 4.42 -12.36 -7.27
CA THR A 147 5.36 -13.27 -6.59
C THR A 147 5.79 -12.70 -5.25
N ASP A 148 6.04 -13.58 -4.28
CA ASP A 148 6.79 -13.24 -3.07
C ASP A 148 8.04 -14.13 -2.99
N ILE A 149 9.15 -13.53 -2.56
CA ILE A 149 10.37 -14.27 -2.25
C ILE A 149 10.62 -14.04 -0.76
N SER A 150 10.11 -14.97 0.04
CA SER A 150 10.29 -14.92 1.48
C SER A 150 11.78 -14.88 1.87
N ASP A 151 12.12 -13.91 2.71
CA ASP A 151 13.47 -13.76 3.24
C ASP A 151 13.93 -15.05 3.96
N GLY A 152 15.01 -15.68 3.47
CA GLY A 152 15.66 -16.82 4.13
C GLY A 152 15.63 -18.13 3.33
N ASN A 153 15.08 -19.18 3.93
CA ASN A 153 15.04 -20.55 3.37
C ASN A 153 13.62 -20.96 2.94
N GLY A 154 12.71 -19.99 2.83
CA GLY A 154 11.39 -20.16 2.23
C GLY A 154 11.47 -20.30 0.72
N GLY A 155 10.43 -20.86 0.11
CA GLY A 155 10.28 -20.99 -1.33
C GLY A 155 9.95 -19.66 -2.00
N ILE A 156 9.49 -19.77 -3.25
CA ILE A 156 8.96 -18.63 -4.01
C ILE A 156 7.48 -18.88 -4.20
N ASP A 157 6.68 -17.90 -3.80
CA ASP A 157 5.25 -17.96 -3.91
C ASP A 157 4.77 -17.25 -5.17
N PHE A 158 3.64 -17.70 -5.70
CA PHE A 158 3.05 -17.14 -6.91
C PHE A 158 1.54 -17.01 -6.80
N LEU A 159 1.03 -15.81 -7.09
CA LEU A 159 -0.40 -15.52 -7.10
C LEU A 159 -0.79 -14.96 -8.47
N THR A 160 -1.90 -15.43 -9.04
CA THR A 160 -2.43 -14.92 -10.31
C THR A 160 -3.92 -14.66 -10.25
N PHE A 161 -4.29 -13.43 -10.57
CA PHE A 161 -5.67 -13.01 -10.77
C PHE A 161 -5.99 -12.90 -12.26
N GLU A 162 -7.15 -13.42 -12.67
CA GLU A 162 -7.72 -13.17 -13.99
C GLU A 162 -9.13 -12.59 -13.87
N LYS A 163 -9.45 -11.66 -14.76
CA LYS A 163 -10.76 -11.04 -14.84
C LYS A 163 -11.82 -12.07 -15.31
N ASN A 164 -13.03 -11.99 -14.76
CA ASN A 164 -14.17 -12.82 -15.16
C ASN A 164 -14.83 -12.35 -16.46
#